data_AF-A0A371CWM7-F1
#
_entry.id   AF-A0A371CWM7-F1
#
_cell.length_a   1.000
_cell.length_b   1.000
_cell.length_c   1.000
_cell.angle_alpha   90.00
_cell.angle_beta   90.00
_cell.angle_gamma   90.00
#
_symmetry.space_group_name_H-M   'P 1'
#
loop_
_entity.id
_entity.type
_entity.pdbx_description
1 polymer ?
#
loop_
_entity_poly.entity_id
_entity_poly.type
_entity_poly.pdbx_seq_one_letter_code
_entity_poly.pdbx_strand_id
1 'polypeptide(L)'
;MAPAHKDGRSAALYPPLRRRMIENGDWDRICARLARELNESGWIDRFKDRSKEMARAAEGNGGLSVEALLAELMPQAEADIPMGVRQEIIGVIRKLLERQIDFT
;
A
#
# COMPACT_ATOMS: atom_id res chain seq x y z
N MET A 1 24.38 6.20 5.54
CA MET A 1 23.65 5.12 4.83
C MET A 1 23.32 4.05 5.84
N ALA A 2 22.04 3.84 6.17
CA ALA A 2 21.62 2.74 7.03
C ALA A 2 21.70 1.41 6.24
N PRO A 3 22.13 0.30 6.86
CA PRO A 3 22.29 -0.97 6.16
C PRO A 3 20.93 -1.57 5.80
N ALA A 4 20.83 -2.06 4.56
CA ALA A 4 19.69 -2.81 4.07
C ALA A 4 19.59 -4.15 4.81
N HIS A 5 18.57 -4.34 5.64
CA HIS A 5 18.22 -5.65 6.20
C HIS A 5 17.73 -6.56 5.08
N LYS A 6 18.65 -7.26 4.41
CA LYS A 6 18.37 -8.49 3.67
C LYS A 6 18.54 -9.68 4.60
N ASP A 7 17.71 -9.78 5.64
CA ASP A 7 17.67 -10.97 6.47
C ASP A 7 16.76 -12.01 5.83
N GLY A 8 17.34 -13.11 5.32
CA GLY A 8 16.58 -14.28 4.87
C GLY A 8 15.67 -14.84 5.98
N ARG A 9 15.98 -14.55 7.24
CA ARG A 9 15.13 -14.81 8.41
C ARG A 9 13.82 -14.03 8.36
N SER A 10 13.84 -12.76 7.98
CA SER A 10 12.64 -11.93 7.82
C SER A 10 11.78 -12.42 6.65
N ALA A 11 12.42 -12.85 5.55
CA ALA A 11 11.73 -13.43 4.40
C ALA A 11 11.02 -14.76 4.76
N ALA A 12 11.60 -15.57 5.64
CA ALA A 12 10.99 -16.80 6.12
C ALA A 12 9.84 -16.56 7.14
N LEU A 13 9.91 -15.48 7.93
CA LEU A 13 8.91 -15.13 8.93
C LEU A 13 7.67 -14.43 8.34
N TYR A 14 7.81 -13.73 7.22
CA TYR A 14 6.72 -12.97 6.62
C TYR A 14 5.51 -13.83 6.17
N PRO A 15 5.69 -14.94 5.41
CA PRO A 15 4.56 -15.76 4.97
C PRO A 15 3.67 -16.32 6.09
N PRO A 16 4.18 -16.93 7.18
CA PRO A 16 3.34 -17.43 8.26
C PRO A 16 2.65 -16.30 9.05
N LEU A 17 3.32 -15.17 9.28
CA LEU A 17 2.71 -14.00 9.90
C LEU A 17 1.55 -13.45 9.06
N ARG A 18 1.78 -13.27 7.75
CA ARG A 18 0.74 -12.81 6.83
C ARG A 18 -0.46 -13.77 6.81
N ARG A 19 -0.22 -15.09 6.79
CA ARG A 19 -1.30 -16.08 6.84
C ARG A 19 -2.14 -15.93 8.10
N ARG A 20 -1.51 -15.82 9.28
CA ARG A 20 -2.21 -15.61 10.55
C ARG A 20 -3.03 -14.32 10.56
N MET A 21 -2.48 -13.23 10.02
CA MET A 21 -3.18 -11.94 9.88
C MET A 21 -4.40 -12.03 8.95
N ILE A 22 -4.37 -12.91 7.95
CA ILE A 22 -5.53 -13.15 7.08
C ILE A 22 -6.57 -13.97 7.85
N GLU A 23 -6.16 -15.06 8.49
CA GLU A 23 -7.06 -15.98 9.21
C GLU A 23 -7.81 -15.31 10.36
N ASN A 24 -7.19 -14.33 11.04
CA ASN A 24 -7.81 -13.61 12.15
C ASN A 24 -8.48 -12.28 11.74
N GLY A 25 -8.47 -11.93 10.44
CA GLY A 25 -9.06 -10.71 9.89
C GLY A 25 -8.28 -9.42 10.13
N ASP A 26 -7.07 -9.47 10.70
CA ASP A 26 -6.22 -8.29 10.88
C ASP A 26 -5.79 -7.67 9.56
N TRP A 27 -5.55 -8.51 8.54
CA TRP A 27 -5.22 -8.05 7.19
C TRP A 27 -6.33 -7.15 6.62
N ASP A 28 -7.58 -7.60 6.70
CA ASP A 28 -8.72 -6.84 6.18
C ASP A 28 -8.92 -5.54 6.95
N ARG A 29 -8.68 -5.54 8.27
CA ARG A 29 -8.72 -4.32 9.09
C ARG A 29 -7.64 -3.31 8.68
N ILE A 30 -6.42 -3.77 8.39
CA ILE A 30 -5.34 -2.91 7.90
C ILE A 30 -5.70 -2.33 6.53
N CYS A 31 -6.18 -3.17 5.60
CA CYS A 31 -6.60 -2.73 4.27
C CYS A 31 -7.74 -1.70 4.33
N ALA A 32 -8.77 -1.96 5.15
CA ALA A 32 -9.89 -1.04 5.34
C ALA A 32 -9.42 0.29 5.95
N ARG A 33 -8.49 0.25 6.92
CA ARG A 33 -7.92 1.46 7.50
C ARG A 33 -7.12 2.25 6.47
N LEU A 34 -6.24 1.60 5.72
CA LEU A 34 -5.46 2.24 4.66
C LEU A 34 -6.36 2.89 3.61
N ALA A 35 -7.41 2.19 3.14
CA ALA A 35 -8.35 2.72 2.17
C ALA A 35 -9.04 4.00 2.69
N ARG A 36 -9.44 4.01 3.97
CA ARG A 36 -10.04 5.19 4.60
C ARG A 36 -9.07 6.37 4.68
N GLU A 37 -7.85 6.15 5.17
CA GLU A 37 -6.84 7.21 5.31
C GLU A 37 -6.39 7.78 3.95
N LEU A 38 -6.28 6.93 2.92
CA LEU A 38 -6.01 7.39 1.55
C LEU A 38 -7.17 8.21 0.98
N ASN A 39 -8.41 7.85 1.29
CA ASN A 39 -9.58 8.62 0.89
C ASN A 39 -9.62 9.98 1.60
N GLU A 40 -9.49 10.00 2.92
CA GLU A 40 -9.56 11.22 3.74
C GLU A 40 -8.41 12.20 3.45
N SER A 41 -7.23 11.69 3.07
CA SER A 41 -6.12 12.54 2.63
C SER A 41 -6.24 13.07 1.20
N GLY A 42 -7.34 12.76 0.50
CA GLY A 42 -7.58 13.11 -0.90
C GLY A 42 -6.65 12.41 -1.89
N TRP A 43 -5.92 11.37 -1.45
CA TRP A 43 -4.99 10.64 -2.33
C TRP A 43 -5.76 9.92 -3.45
N ILE A 44 -6.92 9.32 -3.13
CA ILE A 44 -7.75 8.63 -4.13
C ILE A 44 -8.20 9.59 -5.23
N ASP A 45 -8.61 10.80 -4.88
CA ASP A 45 -9.07 11.78 -5.85
C ASP A 45 -7.94 12.26 -6.76
N ARG A 46 -6.77 12.59 -6.18
CA ARG A 46 -5.58 12.96 -6.96
C ARG A 46 -5.15 11.85 -7.92
N PHE A 47 -5.18 10.59 -7.47
CA PHE A 47 -4.84 9.45 -8.31
C PHE A 47 -5.84 9.27 -9.47
N LYS A 48 -7.14 9.42 -9.20
CA LYS A 48 -8.20 9.37 -10.23
C LYS A 48 -8.06 10.50 -11.23
N ASP A 49 -7.81 11.71 -10.79
CA ASP A 49 -7.71 12.86 -11.68
C ASP A 49 -6.51 12.75 -12.60
N ARG A 50 -5.35 12.35 -12.07
CA ARG A 50 -4.18 12.04 -12.90
C ARG A 50 -4.43 10.90 -13.89
N SER A 51 -5.12 9.84 -13.46
CA SER A 51 -5.53 8.74 -14.34
C SER A 51 -6.36 9.23 -15.53
N LYS A 52 -7.31 10.14 -15.28
CA LYS A 52 -8.15 10.73 -16.33
C LYS A 52 -7.34 11.64 -17.26
N GLU A 53 -6.44 12.46 -16.72
CA GLU A 53 -5.58 13.34 -17.53
C GLU A 53 -4.70 12.53 -18.49
N MET A 54 -4.10 11.44 -17.99
CA MET A 54 -3.25 10.58 -18.81
C MET A 54 -4.04 9.83 -19.88
N ALA A 55 -5.23 9.33 -19.54
CA ALA A 55 -6.11 8.70 -20.51
C ALA A 55 -6.51 9.66 -21.64
N ARG A 56 -6.91 10.90 -21.30
CA ARG A 56 -7.25 11.94 -22.28
C ARG A 56 -6.07 12.32 -23.17
N ALA A 57 -4.87 12.42 -22.61
CA ALA A 57 -3.67 12.71 -23.39
C ALA A 57 -3.35 11.59 -24.39
N ALA A 58 -3.69 10.35 -24.08
CA ALA A 58 -3.48 9.20 -24.95
C ALA A 58 -4.55 9.02 -26.04
N GLU A 59 -5.74 9.63 -25.91
CA GLU A 59 -6.83 9.52 -26.91
C GLU A 59 -6.38 9.95 -28.31
N GLY A 60 -5.54 10.98 -28.41
CA GLY A 60 -4.97 11.45 -29.69
C GLY A 60 -3.98 10.48 -30.34
N ASN A 61 -3.48 9.49 -29.60
CA ASN A 61 -2.44 8.54 -30.01
C ASN A 61 -2.96 7.09 -30.13
N GLY A 62 -4.28 6.90 -30.27
CA GLY A 62 -4.91 5.58 -30.37
C GLY A 62 -5.33 4.97 -29.04
N GLY A 63 -5.31 5.75 -27.95
CA GLY A 63 -5.68 5.31 -26.60
C GLY A 63 -4.58 4.54 -25.87
N LEU A 64 -4.87 4.16 -24.63
CA LEU A 64 -3.96 3.41 -23.76
C LEU A 64 -4.71 2.26 -23.09
N SER A 65 -4.06 1.10 -22.91
CA SER A 65 -4.64 0.01 -22.12
C SER A 65 -4.60 0.33 -20.63
N VAL A 66 -5.45 -0.33 -19.84
CA VAL A 66 -5.49 -0.18 -18.38
C VAL A 66 -4.18 -0.66 -17.75
N GLU A 67 -3.58 -1.73 -18.28
CA GLU A 67 -2.29 -2.26 -17.80
C GLU A 67 -1.16 -1.26 -17.97
N ALA A 68 -1.10 -0.61 -19.14
CA ALA A 68 -0.11 0.45 -19.40
C ALA A 68 -0.35 1.67 -18.51
N LEU A 69 -1.63 2.05 -18.30
CA LEU A 69 -2.00 3.14 -17.39
C LEU A 69 -1.51 2.86 -15.96
N LEU A 70 -1.73 1.64 -15.47
CA LEU A 70 -1.29 1.22 -14.14
C LEU A 70 0.24 1.16 -14.03
N ALA A 71 0.92 0.62 -15.04
CA ALA A 71 2.38 0.51 -15.05
C ALA A 71 3.06 1.88 -14.93
N GLU A 72 2.53 2.90 -15.59
CA GLU A 72 3.05 4.26 -15.52
C GLU A 72 2.66 4.98 -14.22
N LEU A 73 1.43 4.80 -13.72
CA LEU A 73 0.95 5.54 -12.55
C LEU A 73 1.40 4.95 -11.21
N MET A 74 1.63 3.64 -11.12
CA MET A 74 1.89 2.97 -9.84
C MET A 74 3.12 3.51 -9.08
N PRO A 75 4.28 3.74 -9.72
CA PRO A 75 5.45 4.28 -9.01
C PRO A 75 5.16 5.63 -8.37
N GLN A 76 4.43 6.49 -9.09
CA GLN A 76 4.05 7.81 -8.59
C GLN A 76 2.96 7.72 -7.51
N ALA A 77 2.02 6.78 -7.66
CA ALA A 77 0.98 6.52 -6.68
C ALA A 77 1.57 6.16 -5.31
N GLU A 78 2.60 5.30 -5.30
CA GLU A 78 3.33 4.90 -4.09
C GLU A 78 4.13 6.05 -3.46
N ALA A 79 4.74 6.89 -4.32
CA ALA A 79 5.51 8.06 -3.89
C ALA A 79 4.62 9.15 -3.29
N ASP A 80 3.41 9.34 -3.83
CA ASP A 80 2.47 10.38 -3.42
C ASP A 80 1.69 10.03 -2.14
N ILE A 81 1.88 8.83 -1.56
CA ILE A 81 1.27 8.44 -0.28
C ILE A 81 1.75 9.40 0.81
N PRO A 82 0.84 10.13 1.49
CA PRO A 82 1.23 11.08 2.52
C PRO A 82 1.99 10.41 3.66
N MET A 83 3.04 11.06 4.15
CA MET A 83 3.86 10.52 5.25
C MET A 83 3.00 10.21 6.49
N GLY A 84 2.02 11.05 6.82
CA GLY A 84 1.10 10.82 7.94
C GLY A 84 0.34 9.50 7.81
N VAL A 85 -0.22 9.23 6.62
CA VAL A 85 -0.93 7.97 6.33
C VAL A 85 0.02 6.78 6.47
N ARG A 86 1.25 6.87 5.93
CA ARG A 86 2.26 5.82 6.05
C ARG A 86 2.59 5.51 7.52
N GLN A 87 2.80 6.54 8.34
CA GLN A 87 3.12 6.36 9.76
C GLN A 87 1.96 5.77 10.54
N GLU A 88 0.73 6.22 10.28
CA GLU A 88 -0.48 5.68 10.93
C GLU A 88 -0.61 4.17 10.66
N ILE A 89 -0.50 3.76 9.39
CA ILE A 89 -0.65 2.35 9.01
C ILE A 89 0.50 1.49 9.54
N ILE A 90 1.74 1.98 9.55
CA ILE A 90 2.85 1.29 10.22
C ILE A 90 2.55 1.12 11.72
N GLY A 91 1.99 2.13 12.38
CA GLY A 91 1.56 2.05 13.77
C GLY A 91 0.49 1.00 14.02
N VAL A 92 -0.50 0.89 13.13
CA VAL A 92 -1.52 -0.17 13.19
C VAL A 92 -0.90 -1.55 13.04
N ILE A 93 -0.02 -1.74 12.05
CA ILE A 93 0.68 -3.02 11.83
C ILE A 93 1.47 -3.42 13.07
N ARG A 94 2.24 -2.50 13.66
CA ARG A 94 3.01 -2.77 14.89
C ARG A 94 2.13 -3.22 16.04
N LYS A 95 1.04 -2.49 16.34
CA LYS A 95 0.09 -2.83 17.40
C LYS A 95 -0.56 -4.21 17.21
N LEU A 96 -0.82 -4.59 15.96
CA LEU A 96 -1.40 -5.91 15.65
C LEU A 96 -0.36 -7.03 15.82
N LEU A 97 0.88 -6.80 15.39
CA LEU A 97 1.97 -7.76 15.58
C LEU A 97 2.31 -7.95 17.07
N GLU A 98 2.32 -6.89 17.87
CA GLU A 98 2.53 -6.96 19.32
C GLU A 98 1.51 -7.87 20.02
N ARG A 99 0.26 -7.88 19.57
CA ARG A 99 -0.79 -8.79 20.10
C ARG A 99 -0.61 -10.25 19.68
N GLN A 100 0.13 -10.50 18.61
CA GLN A 100 0.33 -11.86 18.09
C GLN A 100 1.58 -12.53 18.68
N ILE A 101 2.51 -11.74 19.22
CA ILE A 101 3.74 -12.20 19.85
C ILE A 101 3.55 -12.10 21.37
N ASP A 102 2.74 -12.99 21.93
CA ASP A 102 2.83 -13.29 23.36
C ASP A 102 4.14 -14.06 23.57
N PHE A 103 5.10 -13.48 24.29
CA PHE A 103 6.29 -14.20 24.74
C PHE A 103 5.83 -15.29 25.72
N THR A 104 5.73 -16.52 25.22
CA THR A 104 5.65 -17.73 26.06
C THR A 104 7.02 -18.40 26.09
#